data_AF-A0A2A4CTK1-F1
#
_entry.id   AF-A0A2A4CTK1-F1
#
_cell.length_a   1.000
_cell.length_b   1.000
_cell.length_c   1.000
_cell.angle_alpha   90.00
_cell.angle_beta   90.00
_cell.angle_gamma   90.00
#
_symmetry.space_group_name_H-M   'P 1'
#
loop_
_entity.id
_entity.type
_entity.pdbx_description
1 polymer ?
#
loop_
_entity_poly.entity_id
_entity_poly.type
_entity_poly.pdbx_seq_one_letter_code
_entity_poly.pdbx_strand_id
1 'polypeptide(L)'
;MAETQNGKAKLGGWTKALLIGSVTLNLLIAGVVIGGIVGHERHPQPRIGDVNIGALSAALSHDEREALRSAAEARGGSFREMRVKDRADREALIAALRAEPFDAAAFDAVMERQRTRMLARIDIGAELMRERVLKMSSEARKAFAERLARGEKRFGGKDRD
;
A
#
# COMPACT_ATOMS: atom_id res chain seq x y z
N MET A 1 -49.11 21.38 -44.44
CA MET A 1 -47.70 21.70 -44.71
C MET A 1 -47.01 21.89 -43.38
N ALA A 2 -45.91 21.17 -43.18
CA ALA A 2 -45.12 21.16 -41.96
C ALA A 2 -44.20 22.38 -41.91
N GLU A 3 -43.95 22.93 -40.72
CA GLU A 3 -42.61 23.39 -40.38
C GLU A 3 -42.37 23.36 -38.86
N THR A 4 -41.15 22.95 -38.55
CA THR A 4 -40.67 22.25 -37.36
C THR A 4 -40.18 23.21 -36.28
N GLN A 5 -40.47 22.88 -35.01
CA GLN A 5 -39.93 23.58 -33.83
C GLN A 5 -38.42 23.34 -33.68
N ASN A 6 -37.69 24.45 -33.47
CA ASN A 6 -36.24 24.52 -33.37
C ASN A 6 -35.79 24.41 -31.90
N GLY A 7 -35.28 23.24 -31.49
CA GLY A 7 -34.72 23.01 -30.15
C GLY A 7 -33.22 23.26 -30.10
N LYS A 8 -32.78 24.43 -29.64
CA LYS A 8 -31.35 24.70 -29.36
C LYS A 8 -30.88 23.86 -28.17
N ALA A 9 -30.08 22.82 -28.44
CA ALA A 9 -29.58 21.89 -27.43
C ALA A 9 -28.50 22.50 -26.52
N LYS A 10 -28.57 22.13 -25.24
CA LYS A 10 -27.75 22.58 -24.09
C LYS A 10 -26.28 22.09 -24.13
N LEU A 11 -25.53 22.43 -25.18
CA LEU A 11 -24.14 21.95 -25.39
C LEU A 11 -23.08 22.59 -24.47
N GLY A 12 -23.33 23.78 -23.91
CA GLY A 12 -22.33 24.51 -23.10
C GLY A 12 -22.19 24.05 -21.65
N GLY A 13 -23.18 23.34 -21.09
CA GLY A 13 -23.15 22.87 -19.70
C GLY A 13 -22.42 21.54 -19.54
N TRP A 14 -22.60 20.63 -20.50
CA TRP A 14 -21.98 19.31 -20.51
C TRP A 14 -20.47 19.37 -20.78
N THR A 15 -20.04 20.27 -21.65
CA THR A 15 -18.62 20.51 -21.91
C THR A 15 -17.90 21.05 -20.68
N LYS A 16 -18.51 21.98 -19.93
CA LYS A 16 -17.97 22.46 -18.65
C LYS A 16 -17.91 21.36 -17.59
N ALA A 17 -18.92 20.51 -17.50
CA ALA A 17 -18.95 19.39 -16.56
C ALA A 17 -17.84 18.35 -16.87
N LEU A 18 -17.63 18.02 -18.15
CA LEU A 18 -16.55 17.14 -18.60
C LEU A 18 -15.16 17.73 -18.29
N LEU A 19 -15.01 19.03 -18.49
CA LEU A 19 -13.74 19.72 -18.25
C LEU A 19 -13.41 19.79 -16.75
N ILE A 20 -14.41 20.07 -15.90
CA ILE A 20 -14.26 20.01 -14.44
C ILE A 20 -13.94 18.59 -14.00
N GLY A 21 -14.66 17.58 -14.50
CA GLY A 21 -14.40 16.17 -14.18
C GLY A 21 -12.98 15.73 -14.55
N SER A 22 -12.51 16.10 -15.74
CA SER A 22 -11.14 15.82 -16.19
C SER A 22 -10.09 16.51 -15.30
N VAL A 23 -10.29 17.78 -14.96
CA VAL A 23 -9.35 18.51 -14.10
C VAL A 23 -9.32 17.93 -12.68
N THR A 24 -10.48 17.63 -12.09
CA THR A 24 -10.55 17.00 -10.75
C THR A 24 -9.89 15.63 -10.74
N LEU A 25 -10.09 14.81 -11.78
CA LEU A 25 -9.45 13.51 -11.89
C LEU A 25 -7.93 13.63 -12.03
N ASN A 26 -7.45 14.54 -12.87
CA ASN A 26 -6.02 14.82 -13.00
C ASN A 26 -5.39 15.30 -11.69
N LEU A 27 -6.09 16.17 -10.94
CA LEU A 27 -5.63 16.64 -9.63
C LEU A 27 -5.66 15.54 -8.56
N LEU A 28 -6.62 14.62 -8.60
CA LEU A 28 -6.68 13.46 -7.70
C LEU A 28 -5.48 12.54 -7.94
N ILE A 29 -5.19 12.23 -9.21
CA ILE A 29 -4.03 11.43 -9.61
C ILE A 29 -2.73 12.12 -9.18
N ALA A 30 -2.59 13.42 -9.46
CA ALA A 30 -1.44 14.20 -9.04
C ALA A 30 -1.29 14.23 -7.51
N GLY A 31 -2.40 14.38 -6.78
CA GLY A 31 -2.44 14.33 -5.32
C GLY A 31 -1.99 12.99 -4.75
N VAL A 32 -2.40 11.87 -5.34
CA VAL A 32 -1.96 10.52 -4.92
C VAL A 32 -0.48 10.31 -5.22
N VAL A 33 0.02 10.74 -6.38
CA VAL A 33 1.43 10.60 -6.75
C VAL A 33 2.32 11.49 -5.87
N ILE A 34 1.98 12.77 -5.74
CA ILE A 34 2.74 13.73 -4.92
C ILE A 34 2.63 13.36 -3.44
N GLY A 35 1.43 13.01 -2.96
CA GLY A 35 1.21 12.53 -1.60
C GLY A 35 1.99 11.25 -1.30
N GLY A 36 2.09 10.34 -2.27
CA GLY A 36 2.90 9.13 -2.17
C GLY A 36 4.41 9.39 -2.11
N ILE A 37 4.91 10.38 -2.86
CA ILE A 37 6.33 10.78 -2.87
C ILE A 37 6.69 11.58 -1.61
N VAL A 38 5.88 12.56 -1.23
CA VAL A 38 6.11 13.38 -0.03
C VAL A 38 5.91 12.56 1.25
N GLY A 39 4.96 11.63 1.25
CA GLY A 39 4.80 10.63 2.32
C GLY A 39 6.00 9.69 2.45
N HIS A 40 6.72 9.43 1.36
CA HIS A 40 7.93 8.62 1.31
C HIS A 40 9.14 9.27 2.00
N GLU A 41 9.20 10.60 1.99
CA GLU A 41 10.34 11.37 2.55
C GLU A 41 10.13 11.74 4.03
N ARG A 42 8.86 11.94 4.45
CA ARG A 42 8.54 12.35 5.83
C ARG A 42 8.31 11.21 6.80
N HIS A 43 8.02 10.01 6.29
CA HIS A 43 7.96 8.79 7.09
C HIS A 43 8.98 7.80 6.53
N PRO A 44 9.94 7.31 7.33
CA PRO A 44 10.73 6.17 6.91
C PRO A 44 9.73 5.06 6.56
N GLN A 45 9.75 4.68 5.29
CA GLN A 45 8.99 3.61 4.67
C GLN A 45 8.48 2.56 5.66
N PRO A 46 7.23 2.11 5.54
CA PRO A 46 6.83 0.85 6.13
C PRO A 46 7.60 -0.28 5.43
N ARG A 47 8.81 -0.58 5.92
CA ARG A 47 9.80 -1.47 5.30
C ARG A 47 9.39 -2.93 5.55
N ILE A 48 8.77 -3.59 4.57
CA ILE A 48 8.49 -5.05 4.50
C ILE A 48 7.71 -5.67 5.70
N GLY A 49 7.61 -5.05 6.87
CA GLY A 49 6.99 -5.60 8.09
C GLY A 49 5.65 -4.96 8.48
N ASP A 50 5.19 -3.94 7.77
CA ASP A 50 4.19 -3.01 8.32
C ASP A 50 2.76 -3.19 7.80
N VAL A 51 2.49 -4.18 6.95
CA VAL A 51 1.10 -4.42 6.50
C VAL A 51 0.36 -5.48 7.32
N ASN A 52 0.98 -6.21 8.26
CA ASN A 52 0.20 -7.02 9.22
C ASN A 52 0.93 -7.49 10.49
N ILE A 53 2.21 -7.17 10.69
CA ILE A 53 2.93 -7.53 11.92
C ILE A 53 3.28 -6.26 12.71
N GLY A 54 2.66 -5.12 12.43
CA GLY A 54 3.10 -3.80 12.94
C GLY A 54 3.28 -3.74 14.47
N ALA A 55 2.39 -4.34 15.25
CA ALA A 55 2.53 -4.39 16.71
C ALA A 55 3.59 -5.40 17.18
N LEU A 56 3.63 -6.60 16.58
CA LEU A 56 4.59 -7.65 16.94
C LEU A 56 6.02 -7.28 16.54
N SER A 57 6.20 -6.68 15.37
CA SER A 57 7.50 -6.22 14.87
C SER A 57 7.97 -4.98 15.64
N ALA A 58 7.06 -4.08 16.02
CA ALA A 58 7.35 -2.94 16.87
C ALA A 58 7.80 -3.36 18.28
N ALA A 59 7.34 -4.51 18.79
CA ALA A 59 7.78 -5.04 20.09
C ALA A 59 9.20 -5.61 20.06
N LEU A 60 9.77 -5.90 18.89
CA LEU A 60 11.14 -6.42 18.75
C LEU A 60 12.19 -5.33 18.97
N SER A 61 13.37 -5.72 19.45
CA SER A 61 14.56 -4.86 19.49
C SER A 61 15.08 -4.55 18.08
N HIS A 62 15.98 -3.59 17.96
CA HIS A 62 16.59 -3.23 16.67
C HIS A 62 17.28 -4.43 16.01
N ASP A 63 18.12 -5.15 16.75
CA ASP A 63 18.86 -6.30 16.26
C ASP A 63 17.93 -7.46 15.86
N GLU A 64 16.82 -7.63 16.59
CA GLU A 64 15.81 -8.65 16.28
C GLU A 64 15.06 -8.34 14.97
N ARG A 65 14.75 -7.07 14.72
CA ARG A 65 14.15 -6.63 13.46
C ARG A 65 15.12 -6.82 12.29
N GLU A 66 16.39 -6.55 12.53
CA GLU A 66 17.44 -6.74 11.53
C GLU A 66 17.59 -8.22 11.14
N ALA A 67 17.65 -9.10 12.14
CA ALA A 67 17.73 -10.55 11.91
C ALA A 67 16.50 -11.10 11.15
N LEU A 68 15.29 -10.64 11.50
CA LEU A 68 14.08 -11.00 10.78
C LEU A 68 14.08 -10.48 9.34
N ARG A 69 14.59 -9.26 9.12
CA ARG A 69 14.70 -8.68 7.79
C ARG A 69 15.63 -9.50 6.91
N SER A 70 16.82 -9.84 7.39
CA SER A 70 17.74 -10.71 6.65
C SER A 70 17.14 -12.09 6.36
N ALA A 71 16.42 -12.67 7.32
CA ALA A 71 15.74 -13.95 7.13
C ALA A 71 14.58 -13.86 6.12
N ALA A 72 13.84 -12.75 6.11
CA ALA A 72 12.78 -12.48 5.14
C ALA A 72 13.35 -12.26 3.73
N GLU A 73 14.46 -11.53 3.59
CA GLU A 73 15.16 -11.35 2.31
C GLU A 73 15.64 -12.69 1.75
N ALA A 74 16.16 -13.58 2.60
CA ALA A 74 16.60 -14.92 2.20
C ALA A 74 15.45 -15.81 1.70
N ARG A 75 14.22 -15.61 2.19
CA ARG A 75 13.03 -16.41 1.81
C ARG A 75 12.17 -15.78 0.71
N GLY A 76 12.09 -14.46 0.67
CA GLY A 76 11.15 -13.68 -0.15
C GLY A 76 11.76 -12.97 -1.36
N GLY A 77 13.05 -13.14 -1.59
CA GLY A 77 13.79 -12.50 -2.69
C GLY A 77 14.39 -11.16 -2.30
N SER A 78 15.30 -10.66 -3.15
CA SER A 78 16.05 -9.44 -2.84
C SER A 78 15.17 -8.19 -2.87
N PHE A 79 15.48 -7.22 -2.01
CA PHE A 79 14.88 -5.87 -2.07
C PHE A 79 15.00 -5.22 -3.46
N ARG A 80 16.01 -5.60 -4.23
CA ARG A 80 16.23 -5.10 -5.59
C ARG A 80 15.20 -5.64 -6.57
N GLU A 81 14.96 -6.95 -6.56
CA GLU A 81 13.90 -7.57 -7.37
C GLU A 81 12.51 -7.02 -7.02
N MET A 82 12.28 -6.77 -5.73
CA MET A 82 11.05 -6.16 -5.27
C MET A 82 10.84 -4.77 -5.86
N ARG A 83 11.87 -3.93 -5.85
CA ARG A 83 11.83 -2.58 -6.46
C ARG A 83 11.58 -2.62 -7.97
N VAL A 84 12.13 -3.60 -8.67
CA VAL A 84 11.90 -3.79 -10.11
C VAL A 84 10.43 -4.18 -10.36
N LYS A 85 9.91 -5.17 -9.63
CA LYS A 85 8.51 -5.59 -9.74
C LYS A 85 7.56 -4.43 -9.42
N ASP A 86 7.79 -3.71 -8.33
CA ASP A 86 6.94 -2.56 -7.97
C ASP A 86 6.96 -1.44 -9.02
N ARG A 87 8.09 -1.25 -9.72
CA ARG A 87 8.17 -0.30 -10.83
C ARG A 87 7.32 -0.76 -12.02
N ALA A 88 7.47 -2.02 -12.42
CA ALA A 88 6.69 -2.60 -13.51
C ALA A 88 5.18 -2.58 -13.21
N ASP A 89 4.76 -2.89 -11.98
CA ASP A 89 3.37 -2.78 -11.54
C ASP A 89 2.83 -1.36 -11.64
N ARG A 90 3.61 -0.35 -11.23
CA ARG A 90 3.21 1.06 -11.36
C ARG A 90 3.05 1.48 -12.81
N GLU A 91 3.99 1.09 -13.67
CA GLU A 91 3.93 1.40 -15.10
C GLU A 91 2.71 0.75 -15.77
N ALA A 92 2.43 -0.52 -15.46
CA ALA A 92 1.25 -1.23 -15.95
C ALA A 92 -0.06 -0.59 -15.46
N LEU A 93 -0.12 -0.16 -14.20
CA LEU A 93 -1.29 0.52 -13.64
C LEU A 93 -1.53 1.86 -14.33
N ILE A 94 -0.47 2.66 -14.55
CA ILE A 94 -0.56 3.94 -15.27
C ILE A 94 -1.03 3.72 -16.70
N ALA A 95 -0.54 2.67 -17.38
CA ALA A 95 -0.96 2.34 -18.74
C ALA A 95 -2.45 1.96 -18.80
N ALA A 96 -2.92 1.08 -17.90
CA ALA A 96 -4.33 0.68 -17.84
C ALA A 96 -5.27 1.87 -17.57
N LEU A 97 -4.86 2.79 -16.70
CA LEU A 97 -5.62 4.00 -16.37
C LEU A 97 -5.65 5.04 -17.50
N ARG A 98 -4.67 5.02 -18.41
CA ARG A 98 -4.60 5.93 -19.56
C ARG A 98 -5.21 5.36 -20.84
N ALA A 99 -5.60 4.08 -20.84
CA ALA A 99 -6.18 3.43 -22.00
C ALA A 99 -7.55 4.03 -22.33
N GLU A 100 -7.78 4.29 -23.62
CA GLU A 100 -9.08 4.68 -24.15
C GLU A 100 -9.46 3.72 -25.29
N PRO A 101 -10.49 2.87 -25.10
CA PRO A 101 -11.32 2.74 -23.89
C PRO A 101 -10.56 2.18 -22.68
N PHE A 102 -11.08 2.42 -21.48
CA PHE A 102 -10.49 1.93 -20.22
C PHE A 102 -10.32 0.40 -20.23
N ASP A 103 -9.12 -0.06 -19.89
CA ASP A 103 -8.80 -1.48 -19.80
C ASP A 103 -8.93 -1.98 -18.36
N ALA A 104 -10.17 -2.32 -17.99
CA ALA A 104 -10.50 -2.87 -16.67
C ALA A 104 -9.76 -4.19 -16.38
N ALA A 105 -9.59 -5.05 -17.39
CA ALA A 105 -8.93 -6.33 -17.22
C ALA A 105 -7.44 -6.16 -16.89
N ALA A 106 -6.75 -5.21 -17.55
CA ALA A 106 -5.37 -4.88 -17.23
C ALA A 106 -5.24 -4.28 -15.82
N PHE A 107 -6.17 -3.41 -15.42
CA PHE A 107 -6.20 -2.86 -14.06
C PHE A 107 -6.34 -3.98 -13.01
N ASP A 108 -7.34 -4.86 -13.16
CA ASP A 108 -7.61 -5.95 -12.23
C ASP A 108 -6.44 -6.93 -12.13
N ALA A 109 -5.78 -7.23 -13.26
CA ALA A 109 -4.59 -8.07 -13.27
C ALA A 109 -3.42 -7.46 -12.46
N VAL A 110 -3.28 -6.12 -12.44
CA VAL A 110 -2.29 -5.45 -11.60
C VAL A 110 -2.66 -5.54 -10.11
N MET A 111 -3.93 -5.31 -9.79
CA MET A 111 -4.43 -5.40 -8.42
C MET A 111 -4.29 -6.82 -7.84
N GLU A 112 -4.65 -7.86 -8.59
CA GLU A 112 -4.52 -9.26 -8.14
C GLU A 112 -3.04 -9.67 -7.95
N ARG A 113 -2.14 -9.19 -8.80
CA ARG A 113 -0.71 -9.40 -8.62
C ARG A 113 -0.18 -8.74 -7.35
N GLN A 114 -0.61 -7.52 -7.05
CA GLN A 114 -0.25 -6.86 -5.79
C GLN A 114 -0.78 -7.61 -4.58
N ARG A 115 -2.06 -8.03 -4.62
CA ARG A 115 -2.71 -8.81 -3.58
C ARG A 115 -1.99 -10.12 -3.29
N THR A 116 -1.69 -10.89 -4.34
CA THR A 116 -0.97 -12.17 -4.22
C THR A 116 0.40 -11.99 -3.57
N ARG A 117 1.15 -10.96 -3.98
CA ARG A 117 2.45 -10.67 -3.36
C ARG A 117 2.33 -10.21 -1.92
N MET A 118 1.29 -9.44 -1.58
CA MET A 118 1.03 -9.04 -0.20
C MET A 118 0.78 -10.26 0.68
N LEU A 119 -0.09 -11.18 0.26
CA LEU A 119 -0.41 -12.40 0.99
C LEU A 119 0.84 -13.26 1.21
N ALA A 120 1.64 -13.49 0.16
CA ALA A 120 2.89 -14.24 0.30
C ALA A 120 3.86 -13.62 1.33
N ARG A 121 3.93 -12.29 1.41
CA ARG A 121 4.76 -11.59 2.42
C ARG A 121 4.20 -11.76 3.84
N ILE A 122 2.88 -11.71 3.98
CA ILE A 122 2.21 -11.95 5.28
C ILE A 122 2.53 -13.35 5.78
N ASP A 123 2.43 -14.36 4.91
CA ASP A 123 2.72 -15.75 5.26
C ASP A 123 4.18 -15.95 5.69
N ILE A 124 5.13 -15.37 4.94
CA ILE A 124 6.56 -15.41 5.29
C ILE A 124 6.80 -14.75 6.65
N GLY A 125 6.20 -13.59 6.89
CA GLY A 125 6.35 -12.88 8.16
C GLY A 125 5.77 -13.66 9.33
N ALA A 126 4.60 -14.28 9.16
CA ALA A 126 3.96 -15.11 10.18
C ALA A 126 4.84 -16.32 10.57
N GLU A 127 5.39 -17.03 9.57
CA GLU A 127 6.26 -18.17 9.85
C GLU A 127 7.57 -17.75 10.54
N LEU A 128 8.18 -16.64 10.10
CA LEU A 128 9.40 -16.13 10.74
C LEU A 128 9.16 -15.71 12.20
N MET A 129 8.03 -15.06 12.49
CA MET A 129 7.66 -14.72 13.85
C MET A 129 7.43 -15.97 14.70
N ARG A 130 6.76 -16.98 14.15
CA ARG A 130 6.55 -18.27 14.81
C ARG A 130 7.88 -18.93 15.17
N GLU A 131 8.79 -19.06 14.20
CA GLU A 131 10.13 -19.63 14.41
C GLU A 131 10.92 -18.85 15.47
N ARG A 132 10.80 -17.52 15.48
CA ARG A 132 11.47 -16.67 16.46
C ARG A 132 10.96 -16.95 17.87
N VAL A 133 9.64 -16.98 18.08
CA VAL A 133 9.03 -17.26 19.39
C VAL A 133 9.40 -18.66 19.88
N LEU A 134 9.47 -19.66 19.00
CA LEU A 134 9.87 -21.02 19.36
C LEU A 134 11.34 -21.11 19.83
N LYS A 135 12.21 -20.22 19.35
CA LYS A 135 13.63 -20.16 19.74
C LYS A 135 13.89 -19.33 21.01
N MET A 136 12.90 -18.61 21.52
CA MET A 136 13.07 -17.77 22.71
C MET A 136 13.02 -18.59 24.00
N SER A 137 13.84 -18.21 24.98
CA SER A 137 13.72 -18.72 26.35
C SER A 137 12.40 -18.28 27.01
N SER A 138 12.10 -18.84 28.18
CA SER A 138 10.91 -18.44 28.95
C SER A 138 10.95 -16.96 29.33
N GLU A 139 12.12 -16.46 29.72
CA GLU A 139 12.40 -15.09 30.15
C GLU A 139 12.32 -14.14 28.97
N ALA A 140 12.90 -14.53 27.82
CA ALA A 140 12.86 -13.74 26.60
C ALA A 140 11.43 -13.56 26.08
N ARG A 141 10.59 -14.61 26.14
CA ARG A 141 9.17 -14.50 25.76
C ARG A 141 8.39 -13.58 26.70
N LYS A 142 8.63 -13.63 28.01
CA LYS A 142 8.02 -12.70 28.98
C LYS A 142 8.42 -11.25 28.68
N ALA A 143 9.70 -11.00 28.45
CA ALA A 143 10.19 -9.67 28.11
C ALA A 143 9.61 -9.16 26.77
N PHE A 144 9.39 -10.05 25.80
CA PHE A 144 8.73 -9.72 24.53
C PHE A 144 7.26 -9.34 24.73
N ALA A 145 6.50 -10.13 25.51
CA ALA A 145 5.11 -9.83 25.85
C ALA A 145 4.96 -8.48 26.56
N GLU A 146 5.87 -8.17 27.49
CA GLU A 146 5.93 -6.88 28.19
C GLU A 146 6.16 -5.69 27.23
N ARG A 147 7.04 -5.86 26.23
CA ARG A 147 7.25 -4.83 25.19
C ARG A 147 6.00 -4.64 24.33
N LEU A 148 5.33 -5.74 23.97
CA LEU A 148 4.10 -5.73 23.18
C LEU A 148 2.99 -4.97 23.90
N ALA A 149 2.75 -5.28 25.17
CA ALA A 149 1.75 -4.61 26.00
C ALA A 149 2.03 -3.10 26.18
N ARG A 150 3.31 -2.71 26.25
CA ARG A 150 3.70 -1.28 26.28
C ARG A 150 3.49 -0.59 24.94
N GLY A 151 3.71 -1.29 23.82
CA GLY A 151 3.45 -0.79 22.47
C GLY A 151 1.97 -0.45 22.29
N GLU A 152 1.07 -1.36 22.65
CA GLU A 152 -0.39 -1.13 22.59
C GLU A 152 -0.83 0.10 23.38
N LYS A 153 -0.29 0.31 24.59
CA LYS A 153 -0.60 1.49 25.42
C LYS A 153 -0.18 2.82 24.76
N ARG A 154 0.88 2.83 23.95
CA ARG A 154 1.31 4.05 23.23
C ARG A 154 0.43 4.38 22.03
N PHE A 155 -0.13 3.37 21.37
CA PHE A 155 -1.02 3.57 20.21
C PHE A 155 -2.48 3.80 20.61
N GLY A 156 -2.93 3.31 21.77
CA GLY A 156 -4.29 3.52 22.29
C GLY A 156 -4.52 4.84 23.05
N GLY A 157 -3.52 5.71 23.17
CA GLY A 157 -3.56 6.91 24.00
C GLY A 157 -3.61 8.26 23.27
N LYS A 158 -3.73 8.29 21.94
CA LYS A 158 -3.57 9.53 21.15
C LYS A 158 -4.86 10.16 20.60
N ASP A 159 -6.03 9.58 20.87
CA ASP A 159 -7.32 10.07 20.33
C ASP A 159 -8.31 10.53 21.41
N ARG A 160 -7.85 11.27 22.42
CA ARG A 160 -8.72 11.96 23.38
C ARG A 160 -8.07 13.26 23.83
N ASP A 161 -8.22 14.31 23.03
CA ASP A 161 -8.36 15.71 23.44
C ASP A 161 -8.86 16.55 22.25
#